data_AF-A0A7V9M5Z4-F1
#
_entry.id   AF-A0A7V9M5Z4-F1
#
_cell.length_a   1.000
_cell.length_b   1.000
_cell.length_c   1.000
_cell.angle_alpha   90.00
_cell.angle_beta   90.00
_cell.angle_gamma   90.00
#
_symmetry.space_group_name_H-M   'P 1'
#
loop_
_entity.id
_entity.type
_entity.pdbx_description
1 polymer ?
#
loop_
_entity_poly.entity_id
_entity_poly.type
_entity_poly.pdbx_seq_one_letter_code
_entity_poly.pdbx_strand_id
1 'polypeptide(L)'
;MKVCQDAPVKRSRRTILGLAAAVCAAVVPSLVPAAAQAGCGGVAHFAPHKRLGDFRAPLAIGDSVLLGAAEELAAGGWRVNVRGCRQMDEGLAVLRARARAGNLPRLVALALGSNWV
;
A
#
# COMPACT_ATOMS: atom_id res chain seq x y z
N MET A 1 -6.84 7.51 15.44
CA MET A 1 -5.40 7.54 15.14
C MET A 1 -5.03 8.95 14.71
N LYS A 2 -4.09 9.60 15.41
CA LYS A 2 -3.70 11.00 15.20
C LYS A 2 -2.62 11.05 14.12
N VAL A 3 -2.91 11.72 13.01
CA VAL A 3 -1.95 12.08 11.96
C VAL A 3 -1.12 13.25 12.47
N CYS A 4 0.19 13.10 12.58
CA CYS A 4 1.10 14.21 12.77
C CYS A 4 1.33 14.85 11.40
N GLN A 5 0.80 16.06 11.17
CA GLN A 5 1.17 16.91 10.05
C GLN A 5 2.15 17.98 10.55
N ASP A 6 3.34 18.02 9.95
CA ASP A 6 4.37 19.01 10.24
C ASP A 6 3.95 20.40 9.77
N ALA A 7 4.28 21.40 10.59
CA ALA A 7 3.91 22.80 10.41
C ALA A 7 4.57 23.46 9.18
N PRO A 8 3.88 24.39 8.48
CA PRO A 8 4.52 25.16 7.41
C PRO A 8 5.50 26.21 7.97
N VAL A 9 6.68 26.19 7.36
CA VAL A 9 7.85 27.05 7.56
C VAL A 9 7.53 28.56 7.49
N LYS A 10 8.26 29.28 8.33
CA LYS A 10 8.20 30.71 8.68
C LYS A 10 8.09 31.68 7.49
N ARG A 11 7.01 32.45 7.51
CA ARG A 11 6.59 33.52 6.58
C ARG A 11 7.62 34.67 6.53
N SER A 12 8.41 34.75 5.47
CA SER A 12 9.28 35.91 5.20
C SER A 12 8.46 37.06 4.63
N ARG A 13 8.16 38.04 5.48
CA ARG A 13 7.64 39.35 5.07
C ARG A 13 8.77 40.13 4.42
N ARG A 14 8.82 40.17 3.09
CA ARG A 14 9.55 41.22 2.38
C ARG A 14 8.59 41.93 1.44
N THR A 15 8.19 43.09 1.96
CA THR A 15 7.54 44.21 1.30
C THR A 15 8.26 44.52 -0.01
N ILE A 16 7.59 44.37 -1.16
CA ILE A 16 7.86 45.20 -2.33
C ILE A 16 6.51 45.73 -2.80
N LEU A 17 6.27 46.95 -2.35
CA LEU A 17 5.19 47.83 -2.77
C LEU A 17 5.52 48.32 -4.19
N GLY A 18 4.53 48.23 -5.10
CA GLY A 18 4.44 49.10 -6.27
C GLY A 18 5.10 48.58 -7.55
N LEU A 19 4.28 48.14 -8.50
CA LEU A 19 3.90 48.98 -9.64
C LEU A 19 2.70 48.35 -10.36
N ALA A 20 1.73 49.19 -10.67
CA ALA A 20 0.52 48.85 -11.40
C ALA A 20 0.80 48.62 -12.90
N ALA A 21 -0.21 48.04 -13.54
CA ALA A 21 -0.55 48.10 -14.97
C ALA A 21 -0.02 46.99 -15.88
N ALA A 22 -0.98 46.10 -16.18
CA ALA A 22 -1.33 45.66 -17.54
C ALA A 22 -0.33 44.78 -18.31
N VAL A 23 -0.44 43.46 -18.13
CA VAL A 23 -0.45 42.51 -19.25
C VAL A 23 -1.51 41.43 -18.98
N CYS A 24 -2.71 41.65 -19.51
CA CYS A 24 -3.76 40.64 -19.67
C CYS A 24 -3.40 39.69 -20.83
N ALA A 25 -2.38 38.84 -20.65
CA ALA A 25 -2.04 37.80 -21.63
C ALA A 25 -2.10 36.42 -20.97
N ALA A 26 -3.29 35.84 -21.03
CA ALA A 26 -3.55 34.40 -21.12
C ALA A 26 -2.64 33.47 -20.28
N VAL A 27 -2.78 33.50 -18.95
CA VAL A 27 -2.49 32.30 -18.17
C VAL A 27 -3.77 31.47 -18.20
N VAL A 28 -3.96 30.68 -19.26
CA VAL A 28 -4.88 29.53 -19.19
C VAL A 28 -4.21 28.58 -18.20
N PRO A 29 -4.71 28.38 -16.97
CA PRO A 29 -4.20 27.30 -16.15
C PRO A 29 -4.62 26.04 -16.89
N SER A 30 -3.67 25.40 -17.57
CA SER A 30 -3.88 24.09 -18.17
C SER A 30 -4.28 23.17 -17.02
N LEU A 31 -5.58 22.92 -16.90
CA LEU A 31 -6.15 21.86 -16.08
C LEU A 31 -5.70 20.55 -16.71
N VAL A 32 -4.43 20.21 -16.54
CA VAL A 32 -3.95 18.87 -16.86
C VAL A 32 -4.59 17.99 -15.80
N PRO A 33 -5.53 17.09 -16.16
CA PRO A 33 -6.03 16.14 -15.20
C PRO A 33 -4.83 15.32 -14.72
N ALA A 34 -4.49 15.43 -13.43
CA ALA A 34 -3.58 14.49 -12.82
C ALA A 34 -4.19 13.12 -13.07
N ALA A 35 -3.51 12.28 -13.84
CA ALA A 35 -3.95 10.92 -14.03
C ALA A 35 -4.09 10.32 -12.62
N ALA A 36 -5.31 9.98 -12.24
CA ALA A 36 -5.53 9.20 -11.03
C ALA A 36 -5.15 7.76 -11.40
N GLN A 37 -3.85 7.45 -11.37
CA GLN A 37 -3.45 6.05 -11.38
C GLN A 37 -4.00 5.43 -10.11
N ALA A 38 -4.99 4.54 -10.26
CA ALA A 38 -5.30 3.54 -9.24
C ALA A 38 -4.05 2.66 -9.09
N GLY A 39 -3.13 3.11 -8.24
CA GLY A 39 -1.87 2.42 -8.02
C GLY A 39 -2.13 1.07 -7.37
N CYS A 40 -1.20 0.14 -7.56
CA CYS A 40 -1.24 -1.21 -6.97
C CYS A 40 -1.18 -1.25 -5.44
N GLY A 41 -1.14 -0.09 -4.79
CA GLY A 41 -0.80 0.09 -3.40
C GLY A 41 0.62 -0.40 -3.08
N GLY A 42 0.95 -0.33 -1.79
CA GLY A 42 2.12 -1.00 -1.23
C GLY A 42 1.81 -2.45 -0.83
N VAL A 43 2.82 -3.12 -0.29
CA VAL A 43 2.60 -4.40 0.40
C VAL A 43 1.93 -4.12 1.75
N ALA A 44 0.79 -4.75 1.98
CA ALA A 44 0.08 -4.73 3.25
C ALA A 44 0.29 -6.05 4.01
N HIS A 45 0.35 -5.93 5.33
CA HIS A 45 0.57 -7.05 6.25
C HIS A 45 -0.47 -7.01 7.36
N PHE A 46 -1.07 -8.15 7.65
CA PHE A 46 -2.01 -8.31 8.76
C PHE A 46 -1.50 -9.39 9.69
N ALA A 47 -1.46 -9.08 10.98
CA ALA A 47 -1.12 -10.02 12.02
C ALA A 47 -2.34 -10.88 12.37
N PRO A 48 -2.17 -12.16 12.72
CA PRO A 48 -3.29 -12.98 13.18
C PRO A 48 -3.84 -12.44 14.50
N HIS A 49 -5.15 -12.27 14.60
CA HIS A 49 -5.82 -11.79 15.82
C HIS A 49 -6.15 -12.92 16.80
N LYS A 50 -6.09 -14.17 16.34
CA LYS A 50 -6.29 -15.36 17.19
C LYS A 50 -5.25 -16.43 16.89
N ARG A 51 -5.00 -17.27 17.89
CA ARG A 51 -4.12 -18.42 17.80
C ARG A 51 -4.94 -19.67 17.47
N LEU A 52 -4.58 -20.39 16.41
CA LEU A 52 -5.31 -21.57 15.93
C LEU A 52 -4.83 -22.89 16.56
N GLY A 53 -3.74 -22.85 17.32
CA GLY A 53 -3.15 -24.00 18.00
C GLY A 53 -1.67 -23.77 18.30
N ASP A 54 -0.96 -24.82 18.74
CA ASP A 54 0.48 -24.78 19.07
C ASP A 54 1.40 -24.85 17.85
N PHE A 55 1.07 -24.08 16.83
CA PHE A 55 1.85 -23.98 15.61
C PHE A 55 1.89 -22.54 15.10
N ARG A 56 2.83 -22.24 14.20
CA ARG A 56 2.91 -20.93 13.55
C ARG A 56 1.62 -20.68 12.77
N ALA A 57 1.05 -19.49 12.92
CA ALA A 57 -0.14 -19.08 12.18
C ALA A 57 0.02 -19.36 10.67
N PRO A 58 -1.01 -19.93 10.01
CA PRO A 58 -1.02 -20.10 8.57
C PRO A 58 -0.79 -18.77 7.85
N LEU A 59 -0.18 -18.82 6.67
CA LEU A 59 0.15 -17.65 5.89
C LEU A 59 -0.70 -17.57 4.62
N ALA A 60 -1.39 -16.46 4.43
CA ALA A 60 -2.05 -16.11 3.17
C ALA A 60 -1.20 -15.08 2.42
N ILE A 61 -0.87 -15.39 1.16
CA ILE A 61 -0.19 -14.49 0.22
C ILE A 61 -1.15 -14.25 -0.93
N GLY A 62 -1.40 -13.00 -1.31
CA GLY A 62 -2.32 -12.76 -2.41
C GLY A 62 -2.29 -11.37 -3.02
N ASP A 63 -3.21 -11.20 -3.96
CA ASP A 63 -3.41 -10.01 -4.77
C ASP A 63 -4.59 -9.14 -4.31
N SER A 64 -5.16 -8.34 -5.22
CA SER A 64 -6.32 -7.47 -5.00
C SER A 64 -7.53 -8.23 -4.45
N VAL A 65 -7.74 -9.48 -4.85
CA VAL A 65 -8.87 -10.28 -4.35
C VAL A 65 -8.66 -10.64 -2.88
N LEU A 66 -7.44 -11.07 -2.52
CA LEU A 66 -7.13 -11.38 -1.13
C LEU A 66 -7.11 -10.11 -0.25
N LEU A 67 -6.73 -8.96 -0.82
CA LEU A 67 -6.77 -7.68 -0.12
C LEU A 67 -8.18 -7.36 0.39
N GLY A 68 -9.22 -7.72 -0.37
CA GLY A 68 -10.62 -7.55 0.05
C GLY A 68 -11.09 -8.46 1.19
N ALA A 69 -10.32 -9.51 1.54
CA ALA A 69 -10.65 -10.46 2.61
C ALA A 69 -9.58 -10.50 3.71
N ALA A 70 -8.65 -9.55 3.71
CA ALA A 70 -7.44 -9.61 4.53
C ALA A 70 -7.74 -9.46 6.03
N GLU A 71 -8.70 -8.60 6.40
CA GLU A 71 -9.09 -8.41 7.80
C GLU A 71 -9.84 -9.62 8.35
N GLU A 72 -10.73 -10.22 7.55
CA GLU A 72 -11.49 -11.41 7.92
C GLU A 72 -10.56 -12.62 8.13
N LEU A 73 -9.55 -12.79 7.27
CA LEU A 73 -8.53 -13.82 7.44
C LEU A 73 -7.67 -13.58 8.67
N ALA A 74 -7.27 -12.33 8.93
CA ALA A 74 -6.52 -11.96 10.12
C ALA A 74 -7.31 -12.22 11.41
N ALA A 75 -8.59 -11.83 11.44
CA ALA A 75 -9.55 -12.19 12.50
C ALA A 75 -9.73 -13.72 12.60
N GLY A 76 -9.62 -14.41 11.47
CA GLY A 76 -9.58 -15.85 11.30
C GLY A 76 -8.30 -16.53 11.83
N GLY A 77 -7.29 -15.78 12.29
CA GLY A 77 -6.05 -16.32 12.84
C GLY A 77 -4.97 -16.57 11.79
N TRP A 78 -5.14 -16.04 10.59
CA TRP A 78 -4.13 -16.09 9.53
C TRP A 78 -3.20 -14.89 9.62
N ARG A 79 -1.93 -15.12 9.27
CA ARG A 79 -1.03 -14.03 8.88
C ARG A 79 -1.27 -13.74 7.41
N VAL A 80 -1.46 -12.48 7.06
CA VAL A 80 -1.79 -12.10 5.67
C VAL A 80 -0.72 -11.16 5.13
N ASN A 81 -0.30 -11.38 3.88
CA ASN A 81 0.65 -10.55 3.17
C ASN A 81 0.11 -10.33 1.75
N VAL A 82 -0.26 -9.11 1.40
CA VAL A 82 -0.99 -8.84 0.15
C VAL A 82 -0.43 -7.60 -0.54
N ARG A 83 -0.63 -7.51 -1.85
CA ARG A 83 -0.40 -6.29 -2.64
C ARG A 83 -1.36 -6.32 -3.82
N GLY A 84 -2.02 -5.19 -4.12
CA GLY A 84 -3.12 -5.16 -5.09
C GLY A 84 -2.77 -5.78 -6.44
N CYS A 85 -1.62 -5.42 -7.01
CA CYS A 85 -1.16 -5.98 -8.29
C CYS A 85 -0.09 -7.07 -8.14
N ARG A 86 -0.06 -7.82 -7.03
CA ARG A 86 0.95 -8.86 -6.85
C ARG A 86 0.87 -9.89 -7.98
N GLN A 87 2.05 -10.25 -8.50
CA GLN A 87 2.25 -11.32 -9.48
C GLN A 87 2.71 -12.62 -8.80
N MET A 88 2.55 -13.74 -9.52
CA MET A 88 2.90 -15.07 -9.01
C MET A 88 4.38 -15.18 -8.61
N ASP A 89 5.28 -14.63 -9.42
CA ASP A 89 6.72 -14.62 -9.18
C ASP A 89 7.11 -13.90 -7.87
N GLU A 90 6.51 -12.73 -7.62
CA GLU A 90 6.66 -11.98 -6.37
C GLU A 90 6.16 -12.82 -5.17
N GLY A 91 4.99 -13.47 -5.30
CA GLY A 91 4.46 -14.37 -4.28
C GLY A 91 5.38 -15.56 -3.97
N LEU A 92 5.94 -16.19 -4.99
CA LEU A 92 6.90 -17.28 -4.84
C LEU A 92 8.22 -16.78 -4.22
N ALA A 93 8.67 -15.57 -4.55
CA ALA A 93 9.84 -14.96 -3.91
C ALA A 93 9.64 -14.77 -2.40
N VAL A 94 8.44 -14.33 -2.00
CA VAL A 94 8.05 -14.22 -0.59
C VAL A 94 8.09 -15.58 0.13
N LEU A 95 7.62 -16.66 -0.51
CA LEU A 95 7.74 -18.01 0.04
C LEU A 95 9.18 -18.47 0.21
N ARG A 96 9.99 -18.33 -0.85
CA ARG A 96 11.41 -18.71 -0.82
C ARG A 96 12.19 -17.95 0.26
N ALA A 97 11.91 -16.66 0.43
CA ALA A 97 12.51 -15.85 1.48
C ALA A 97 12.19 -16.40 2.88
N ARG A 98 10.93 -16.77 3.14
CA ARG A 98 10.53 -17.37 4.42
C ARG A 98 11.10 -18.76 4.65
N ALA A 99 11.18 -19.58 3.60
CA ALA A 99 11.81 -20.89 3.67
C ALA A 99 13.29 -20.76 4.08
N ARG A 100 14.04 -19.88 3.40
CA ARG A 100 15.45 -19.61 3.71
C ARG A 100 15.66 -19.05 5.12
N ALA A 101 14.72 -18.25 5.61
CA ALA A 101 14.75 -17.71 6.97
C ALA A 101 14.28 -18.69 8.06
N GLY A 102 13.92 -19.94 7.71
CA GLY A 102 13.44 -20.94 8.67
C GLY A 102 12.12 -20.57 9.35
N ASN A 103 11.31 -19.67 8.76
CA ASN A 103 10.09 -19.14 9.36
C ASN A 103 8.82 -19.39 8.52
N LEU A 104 8.90 -20.24 7.49
CA LEU A 104 7.74 -20.64 6.71
C LEU A 104 6.79 -21.51 7.55
N PRO A 105 5.49 -21.16 7.68
CA PRO A 105 4.52 -22.01 8.37
C PRO A 105 4.19 -23.25 7.53
N ARG A 106 3.64 -24.28 8.20
CA ARG A 106 3.27 -25.56 7.58
C ARG A 106 2.12 -25.44 6.58
N LEU A 107 1.27 -24.42 6.73
CA LEU A 107 0.13 -24.16 5.87
C LEU A 107 0.28 -22.76 5.25
N VAL A 108 0.17 -22.74 3.93
CA VAL A 108 0.25 -21.54 3.11
C VAL A 108 -0.89 -21.58 2.09
N ALA A 109 -1.63 -20.48 1.97
CA ALA A 109 -2.55 -20.24 0.87
C ALA A 109 -1.94 -19.18 -0.08
N LEU A 110 -1.82 -19.52 -1.36
CA LEU A 110 -1.48 -18.59 -2.42
C LEU A 110 -2.75 -18.23 -3.20
N ALA A 111 -3.24 -17.01 -3.02
CA ALA A 111 -4.38 -16.45 -3.73
C ALA A 111 -3.87 -15.41 -4.74
N LEU A 112 -3.26 -15.92 -5.81
CA LEU A 112 -2.63 -15.13 -6.86
C LEU A 112 -3.10 -15.63 -8.23
N GLY A 113 -3.24 -14.70 -9.16
CA GLY A 113 -3.62 -14.99 -10.55
C GLY A 113 -4.76 -14.13 -11.07
N SER A 114 -5.34 -13.28 -10.21
CA SER A 114 -6.36 -12.30 -10.62
C SER A 114 -5.74 -11.12 -11.35
N ASN A 115 -4.44 -10.91 -11.18
CA ASN A 115 -3.66 -10.02 -12.01
C ASN A 115 -2.91 -10.84 -13.04
N TRP A 116 -2.93 -10.35 -14.27
CA TRP A 116 -2.14 -10.83 -15.38
C TRP A 116 -1.34 -9.64 -15.92
N VAL A 117 -0.04 -9.86 -16.08
CA VAL A 117 0.83 -9.03 -16.92
C VAL A 117 1.13 -9.79 -18.19
#